data_AF-D0LG54-F1
#
_entry.id   AF-D0LG54-F1
#
_cell.length_a   1.000
_cell.length_b   1.000
_cell.length_c   1.000
_cell.angle_alpha   90.00
_cell.angle_beta   90.00
_cell.angle_gamma   90.00
#
_symmetry.space_group_name_H-M   'P 1'
#
loop_
_entity.id
_entity.type
_entity.pdbx_description
1 polymer ?
#
loop_
_entity_poly.entity_id
_entity_poly.type
_entity_poly.pdbx_seq_one_letter_code
_entity_poly.pdbx_strand_id
1 'polypeptide(L)'
;MFLPIGDEPNAPRTPVVTYALLGINIAVYLFITLPMGSDSAEYQRVAESWGYRAAAPSPLTLLSSMFLHADIWHLLGNMLYLWIYGDNVEHRLGPLGYIGVYLAGGAVATLSYAAFLSPALMELPLVGASGAISALLGFYFVWFPKNRVRVFILFRVWRIRAPIVLGIYVLWDNVLPLLITASSDGVAYGAHLGGFFGGVIGALLISFFGERKFQHGHLSEQAVNELREHPPQQLAADAAPATAKSVSALASSNPEAAMLLYETLSPSERQRVPAELLDDIADELASHGEHEAAQALYHRVAAQQPGSQAGVRAMLAIGHYFRDIGHPARAYQYYYAIAKHDPRSPLAEQARQAMLDLEHHHRRTNARRAP
;
A
#
# COMPACT_ATOMS: atom_id res chain seq x y z
N MET A 1 1.58 14.65 24.28
CA MET A 1 2.22 13.57 23.50
C MET A 1 1.32 13.24 22.33
N PHE A 2 1.80 13.46 21.11
CA PHE A 2 1.16 13.03 19.87
C PHE A 2 1.94 11.80 19.39
N LEU A 3 1.38 10.60 19.55
CA LEU A 3 2.11 9.36 19.27
C LEU A 3 1.30 8.46 18.33
N PRO A 4 1.73 8.24 17.08
CA PRO A 4 1.09 7.24 16.23
C PRO A 4 1.35 5.83 16.79
N ILE A 5 0.33 4.97 16.78
CA ILE A 5 0.38 3.61 17.36
C ILE A 5 -0.11 2.53 16.38
N GLY A 6 -0.35 2.89 15.13
CA GLY A 6 -0.84 1.99 14.08
C GLY A 6 -1.71 2.73 13.07
N ASP A 7 -2.00 2.07 11.96
CA ASP A 7 -2.86 2.58 10.90
C ASP A 7 -3.99 1.60 10.57
N GLU A 8 -4.93 2.04 9.73
CA GLU A 8 -6.07 1.25 9.25
C GLU A 8 -6.46 1.73 7.82
N PRO A 9 -6.82 0.81 6.90
CA PRO A 9 -6.77 -0.65 7.06
C PRO A 9 -5.33 -1.21 7.01
N ASN A 10 -5.09 -2.31 7.71
CA ASN A 10 -3.82 -3.02 7.66
C ASN A 10 -3.62 -3.72 6.31
N ALA A 11 -2.37 -3.90 5.89
CA ALA A 11 -2.05 -4.69 4.73
C ALA A 11 -2.52 -6.16 4.89
N PRO A 12 -3.05 -6.80 3.83
CA PRO A 12 -3.60 -8.15 3.94
C PRO A 12 -2.57 -9.28 3.85
N ARG A 13 -1.32 -8.97 3.47
CA ARG A 13 -0.22 -9.93 3.37
C ARG A 13 0.83 -9.63 4.43
N THR A 14 1.55 -10.65 4.87
CA THR A 14 2.64 -10.50 5.82
C THR A 14 3.79 -9.69 5.19
N PRO A 15 4.20 -8.57 5.81
CA PRO A 15 5.24 -7.70 5.28
C PRO A 15 6.63 -8.24 5.68
N VAL A 16 7.10 -9.25 4.94
CA VAL A 16 8.31 -10.01 5.27
C VAL A 16 9.57 -9.13 5.28
N VAL A 17 9.67 -8.16 4.38
CA VAL A 17 10.84 -7.27 4.32
C VAL A 17 10.79 -6.26 5.46
N THR A 18 9.63 -5.70 5.76
CA THR A 18 9.45 -4.78 6.90
C THR A 18 9.87 -5.46 8.20
N TYR A 19 9.47 -6.72 8.41
CA TYR A 19 9.89 -7.52 9.57
C TYR A 19 11.38 -7.85 9.56
N ALA A 20 11.96 -8.16 8.40
CA ALA A 20 13.39 -8.37 8.27
C ALA A 20 14.19 -7.11 8.62
N LEU A 21 13.78 -5.94 8.12
CA LEU A 21 14.42 -4.65 8.44
C LEU A 21 14.28 -4.31 9.93
N LEU A 22 13.10 -4.50 10.52
CA LEU A 22 12.90 -4.39 11.97
C LEU A 22 13.91 -5.28 12.73
N GLY A 23 13.95 -6.56 12.37
CA GLY A 23 14.84 -7.54 13.01
C GLY A 23 16.32 -7.19 12.89
N ILE A 24 16.77 -6.78 11.69
CA ILE A 24 18.17 -6.41 11.43
C ILE A 24 18.56 -5.18 12.26
N ASN A 25 17.75 -4.13 12.26
CA ASN A 25 18.05 -2.91 13.01
C ASN A 25 18.08 -3.17 14.53
N ILE A 26 17.13 -3.96 15.04
CA ILE A 26 17.11 -4.36 16.44
C ILE A 26 18.34 -5.21 16.77
N ALA A 27 18.71 -6.16 15.92
CA ALA A 27 19.90 -6.99 16.14
C ALA A 27 21.19 -6.16 16.15
N VAL A 28 21.38 -5.25 15.18
CA VAL A 28 22.53 -4.34 15.13
C VAL A 28 22.62 -3.53 16.42
N TYR A 29 21.51 -2.96 16.88
CA TYR A 29 21.51 -2.21 18.13
C TYR A 29 21.85 -3.09 19.35
N LEU A 30 21.25 -4.27 19.47
CA LEU A 30 21.45 -5.16 20.62
C LEU A 30 22.88 -5.74 20.70
N PHE A 31 23.50 -6.03 19.55
CA PHE A 31 24.82 -6.67 19.51
C PHE A 31 25.98 -5.69 19.32
N ILE A 32 25.72 -4.46 18.86
CA ILE A 32 26.76 -3.45 18.63
C ILE A 32 26.58 -2.25 19.55
N THR A 33 25.49 -1.50 19.43
CA THR A 33 25.32 -0.24 20.18
C THR A 33 25.16 -0.47 21.69
N LEU A 34 24.28 -1.39 22.08
CA LEU A 34 23.90 -1.59 23.48
C LEU A 34 25.07 -2.08 24.36
N PRO A 35 25.90 -3.06 23.95
CA PRO A 35 27.02 -3.53 24.77
C PRO A 35 28.15 -2.50 24.88
N MET A 36 28.39 -1.71 23.83
CA MET A 36 29.42 -0.66 23.84
C MET A 36 28.98 0.56 24.66
N GLY A 37 27.67 0.87 24.66
CA GLY A 37 27.13 2.11 25.19
C GLY A 37 27.28 3.25 24.19
N SER A 38 26.20 4.01 23.97
CA SER A 38 26.08 5.06 22.95
C SER A 38 27.12 6.18 23.09
N ASP A 39 27.52 6.49 24.32
CA ASP A 39 28.43 7.60 24.61
C ASP A 39 29.90 7.13 24.72
N SER A 40 30.16 5.84 24.50
CA SER A 40 31.49 5.27 24.59
C SER A 40 32.36 5.66 23.40
N ALA A 41 33.67 5.80 23.64
CA ALA A 41 34.66 5.96 22.57
C ALA A 41 34.70 4.74 21.61
N GLU A 42 34.26 3.57 22.09
CA GLU A 42 34.14 2.35 21.28
C GLU A 42 33.04 2.48 20.23
N TYR A 43 31.84 2.91 20.65
CA TYR A 43 30.74 3.16 19.73
C TYR A 43 31.06 4.31 18.77
N GLN A 44 31.71 5.38 19.23
CA GLN A 44 32.14 6.48 18.37
C GLN A 44 33.03 6.00 17.21
N ARG A 45 34.02 5.13 17.47
CA ARG A 45 34.86 4.54 16.42
C ARG A 45 34.05 3.69 15.42
N VAL A 46 33.04 2.97 15.91
CA VAL A 46 32.13 2.21 15.03
C VAL A 46 31.33 3.16 14.15
N ALA A 47 30.75 4.21 14.73
CA ALA A 47 30.00 5.22 14.00
C ALA A 47 30.87 5.95 12.97
N GLU A 48 32.13 6.28 13.28
CA GLU A 48 33.07 6.89 12.32
C GLU A 48 33.43 5.97 11.14
N SER A 49 33.46 4.66 11.39
CA SER A 49 33.84 3.64 10.40
C SER A 49 32.67 3.22 9.50
N TRP A 50 31.46 3.16 10.07
CA TRP A 50 30.29 2.55 9.44
C TRP A 50 29.11 3.52 9.27
N GLY A 51 29.14 4.67 9.93
CA GLY A 51 28.26 5.80 9.66
C GLY A 51 28.73 6.61 8.45
N TYR A 52 27.82 7.37 7.87
CA TYR A 52 28.13 8.14 6.67
C TYR A 52 28.75 9.49 7.05
N ARG A 53 29.98 9.75 6.61
CA ARG A 53 30.64 11.05 6.75
C ARG A 53 30.68 11.76 5.41
N ALA A 54 30.20 12.99 5.35
CA ALA A 54 30.20 13.77 4.11
C ALA A 54 31.62 14.13 3.64
N ALA A 55 32.58 14.24 4.57
CA ALA A 55 33.99 14.44 4.26
C ALA A 55 34.66 13.22 3.60
N ALA A 56 34.10 12.01 3.81
CA ALA A 56 34.63 10.76 3.29
C ALA A 56 33.48 9.87 2.75
N PRO A 57 32.80 10.29 1.67
CA PRO A 57 31.64 9.58 1.16
C PRO A 57 32.03 8.19 0.66
N SER A 58 31.28 7.16 1.09
CA SER A 58 31.49 5.79 0.66
C SER A 58 30.14 5.11 0.41
N PRO A 59 29.98 4.35 -0.69
CA PRO A 59 28.76 3.57 -0.92
C PRO A 59 28.47 2.58 0.22
N LEU A 60 29.52 2.04 0.85
CA LEU A 60 29.37 1.14 1.99
C LEU A 60 28.78 1.89 3.19
N THR A 61 29.33 3.06 3.54
CA THR A 61 28.83 3.84 4.69
C THR A 61 27.48 4.48 4.43
N LEU A 62 27.14 4.75 3.18
CA LEU A 62 25.80 5.16 2.78
C LEU A 62 24.77 4.06 3.06
N LEU A 63 25.15 2.79 2.89
CA LEU A 63 24.30 1.65 3.21
C LEU A 63 24.29 1.32 4.71
N SER A 64 25.47 1.17 5.32
CA SER A 64 25.59 0.72 6.71
C SER A 64 25.07 1.75 7.71
N SER A 65 25.13 3.04 7.39
CA SER A 65 24.57 4.10 8.24
C SER A 65 23.08 3.90 8.52
N MET A 66 22.33 3.36 7.56
CA MET A 66 20.88 3.11 7.69
C MET A 66 20.52 2.07 8.77
N PHE A 67 21.51 1.33 9.29
CA PHE A 67 21.30 0.27 10.26
C PHE A 67 21.87 0.57 11.65
N LEU A 68 22.69 1.62 11.77
CA LEU A 68 23.23 2.07 13.05
C LEU A 68 22.28 3.04 13.75
N HIS A 69 22.22 2.99 15.07
CA HIS A 69 21.36 3.84 15.88
C HIS A 69 22.13 4.38 17.07
N ALA A 70 22.05 5.69 17.28
CA ALA A 70 22.77 6.39 18.33
C ALA A 70 22.31 5.97 19.73
N ASP A 71 21.01 5.75 19.94
CA ASP A 71 20.44 5.43 21.24
C ASP A 71 19.12 4.64 21.10
N ILE A 72 18.56 4.23 22.23
CA ILE A 72 17.36 3.39 22.28
C ILE A 72 16.12 4.14 21.77
N TRP A 73 16.00 5.44 22.03
CA TRP A 73 14.85 6.23 21.60
C TRP A 73 14.89 6.48 20.10
N HIS A 74 16.09 6.70 19.56
CA HIS A 74 16.31 6.77 18.11
C HIS A 74 15.90 5.45 17.43
N LEU A 75 16.30 4.29 17.98
CA LEU A 75 15.85 2.99 17.47
C LEU A 75 14.33 2.84 17.57
N LEU A 76 13.75 3.05 18.75
CA LEU A 76 12.31 2.85 18.99
C LEU A 76 11.46 3.73 18.08
N GLY A 77 11.85 4.98 17.86
CA GLY A 77 11.19 5.88 16.93
C GLY A 77 11.20 5.32 15.51
N ASN A 78 12.37 4.93 14.99
CA ASN A 78 12.48 4.37 13.65
C ASN A 78 11.66 3.09 13.50
N MET A 79 11.77 2.16 14.45
CA MET A 79 11.05 0.88 14.39
C MET A 79 9.54 1.08 14.49
N LEU A 80 9.06 2.05 15.29
CA LEU A 80 7.65 2.41 15.37
C LEU A 80 7.11 2.88 14.01
N TYR A 81 7.77 3.85 13.37
CA TYR A 81 7.31 4.35 12.07
C TYR A 81 7.43 3.29 10.96
N LEU A 82 8.52 2.51 10.96
CA LEU A 82 8.67 1.41 10.01
C LEU A 82 7.55 0.37 10.18
N TRP A 83 7.18 0.05 11.42
CA TRP A 83 6.11 -0.90 11.72
C TRP A 83 4.72 -0.37 11.33
N ILE A 84 4.44 0.93 11.54
CA ILE A 84 3.13 1.52 11.23
C ILE A 84 2.91 1.72 9.73
N TYR A 85 3.94 2.11 8.99
CA TYR A 85 3.78 2.56 7.60
C TYR A 85 4.42 1.64 6.57
N GLY A 86 5.33 0.76 6.99
CA GLY A 86 6.11 -0.08 6.08
C GLY A 86 5.27 -1.16 5.39
N ASP A 87 4.32 -1.76 6.10
CA ASP A 87 3.54 -2.91 5.63
C ASP A 87 2.69 -2.59 4.39
N ASN A 88 2.00 -1.45 4.38
CA ASN A 88 1.16 -0.99 3.30
C ASN A 88 1.99 -0.64 2.05
N VAL A 89 3.15 0.00 2.25
CA VAL A 89 4.08 0.32 1.15
C VAL A 89 4.69 -0.96 0.56
N GLU A 90 5.09 -1.92 1.41
CA GLU A 90 5.60 -3.22 0.96
C GLU A 90 4.54 -4.01 0.20
N HIS A 91 3.30 -4.00 0.69
CA HIS A 91 2.20 -4.69 0.02
C HIS A 91 1.95 -4.16 -1.40
N ARG A 92 2.07 -2.85 -1.59
CA ARG A 92 1.85 -2.20 -2.89
C ARG A 92 3.02 -2.40 -3.86
N LEU A 93 4.26 -2.38 -3.38
CA LEU A 93 5.47 -2.52 -4.21
C LEU A 93 5.93 -3.96 -4.41
N GLY A 94 5.51 -4.87 -3.54
CA GLY A 94 6.14 -6.17 -3.37
C GLY A 94 7.52 -6.08 -2.70
N PRO A 95 8.09 -7.23 -2.28
CA PRO A 95 9.34 -7.27 -1.50
C PRO A 95 10.52 -6.58 -2.19
N LEU A 96 10.75 -6.86 -3.48
CA LEU A 96 11.91 -6.32 -4.21
C LEU A 96 11.79 -4.82 -4.47
N GLY A 97 10.60 -4.35 -4.86
CA GLY A 97 10.32 -2.93 -5.04
C GLY A 97 10.49 -2.16 -3.73
N TYR A 98 10.00 -2.74 -2.62
CA TYR A 98 10.12 -2.17 -1.29
C TYR A 98 11.59 -2.02 -0.83
N ILE A 99 12.42 -3.05 -1.00
CA ILE A 99 13.87 -2.97 -0.73
C ILE A 99 14.50 -1.85 -1.57
N GLY A 100 14.17 -1.81 -2.87
CA GLY A 100 14.69 -0.80 -3.79
C GLY A 100 14.37 0.62 -3.34
N VAL A 101 13.11 0.91 -2.97
CA VAL A 101 12.72 2.25 -2.50
C VAL A 101 13.29 2.58 -1.13
N TYR A 102 13.44 1.61 -0.23
CA TYR A 102 14.07 1.84 1.08
C TYR A 102 15.54 2.26 0.91
N LEU A 103 16.30 1.50 0.12
CA LEU A 103 17.72 1.78 -0.11
C LEU A 103 17.94 3.06 -0.92
N ALA A 104 17.18 3.25 -2.00
CA ALA A 104 17.27 4.46 -2.80
C ALA A 104 16.82 5.70 -2.01
N GLY A 105 15.75 5.58 -1.23
CA GLY A 105 15.24 6.64 -0.36
C GLY A 105 16.26 7.04 0.71
N GLY A 106 16.89 6.06 1.36
CA GLY A 106 17.97 6.32 2.31
C GLY A 106 19.18 6.99 1.67
N ALA A 107 19.53 6.61 0.44
CA ALA A 107 20.59 7.27 -0.32
C ALA A 107 20.24 8.73 -0.63
N VAL A 108 19.04 9.00 -1.14
CA VAL A 108 18.55 10.35 -1.42
C VAL A 108 18.52 11.20 -0.16
N ALA A 109 18.06 10.65 0.97
CA ALA A 109 18.07 11.32 2.27
C ALA A 109 19.50 11.69 2.70
N THR A 110 20.43 10.73 2.62
CA THR A 110 21.84 10.91 3.01
C THR A 110 22.55 11.93 2.14
N LEU A 111 22.30 11.92 0.83
CA LEU A 111 22.86 12.89 -0.10
C LEU A 111 22.25 14.29 0.10
N SER A 112 20.96 14.36 0.40
CA SER A 112 20.31 15.62 0.75
C SER A 112 20.92 16.21 2.03
N TYR A 113 21.09 15.39 3.07
CA TYR A 113 21.83 15.78 4.28
C TYR A 113 23.21 16.33 3.95
N ALA A 114 24.01 15.59 3.19
CA ALA A 114 25.37 16.00 2.82
C ALA A 114 25.41 17.33 2.03
N ALA A 115 24.40 17.59 1.19
CA ALA A 115 24.32 18.80 0.37
C ALA A 115 24.04 20.07 1.19
N PHE A 116 23.38 19.95 2.35
CA PHE A 116 23.03 21.08 3.21
C PHE A 116 23.86 21.13 4.51
N LEU A 117 24.82 20.22 4.67
CA LEU A 117 25.69 20.13 5.83
C LEU A 117 26.75 21.24 5.80
N SER A 118 26.90 21.92 6.93
CA SER A 118 27.95 22.93 7.08
C SER A 118 29.34 22.25 7.08
N PRO A 119 30.39 22.91 6.55
CA PRO A 119 31.74 22.32 6.48
C PRO A 119 32.26 21.82 7.84
N ALA A 120 31.91 22.51 8.93
CA ALA A 120 32.33 22.15 10.29
C ALA A 120 31.75 20.83 10.80
N LEU A 121 30.68 20.32 10.18
CA LEU A 121 29.97 19.11 10.59
C LEU A 121 30.19 17.93 9.64
N MET A 122 30.99 18.10 8.56
CA MET A 122 31.20 17.08 7.53
C MET A 122 31.90 15.80 8.02
N GLU A 123 32.64 15.88 9.13
CA GLU A 123 33.30 14.76 9.78
C GLU A 123 32.38 13.99 10.75
N LEU A 124 31.23 14.54 11.11
CA LEU A 124 30.30 13.86 12.02
C LEU A 124 29.58 12.73 11.27
N PRO A 125 29.62 11.49 11.78
CA PRO A 125 28.95 10.37 11.15
C PRO A 125 27.43 10.48 11.29
N LEU A 126 26.73 10.43 10.16
CA LEU A 126 25.30 10.22 10.09
C LEU A 126 25.00 8.74 10.31
N VAL A 127 24.06 8.44 11.21
CA VAL A 127 23.53 7.11 11.49
C VAL A 127 22.01 7.17 11.61
N GLY A 128 21.32 6.09 11.24
CA GLY A 128 19.88 5.94 11.45
C GLY A 128 19.12 5.52 10.19
N ALA A 129 18.10 4.69 10.40
CA ALA A 129 17.15 4.28 9.35
C ALA A 129 16.19 5.41 8.93
N SER A 130 16.14 6.51 9.67
CA SER A 130 15.10 7.53 9.60
C SER A 130 14.96 8.21 8.23
N GLY A 131 16.06 8.37 7.48
CA GLY A 131 16.03 8.89 6.12
C GLY A 131 15.31 7.97 5.13
N ALA A 132 15.62 6.67 5.19
CA ALA A 132 14.96 5.64 4.39
C ALA A 132 13.48 5.48 4.77
N ILE A 133 13.18 5.49 6.07
CA ILE A 133 11.81 5.46 6.59
C ILE A 133 11.05 6.70 6.14
N SER A 134 11.65 7.89 6.19
CA SER A 134 11.03 9.13 5.72
C SER A 134 10.64 9.03 4.24
N ALA A 135 11.45 8.38 3.40
CA ALA A 135 11.06 8.09 2.03
C ALA A 135 9.84 7.18 1.95
N LEU A 136 9.76 6.12 2.75
CA LEU A 136 8.56 5.29 2.84
C LEU A 136 7.33 6.09 3.30
N LEU A 137 7.49 7.05 4.22
CA LEU A 137 6.40 7.94 4.62
C LEU A 137 5.94 8.84 3.46
N GLY A 138 6.87 9.29 2.61
CA GLY A 138 6.53 10.01 1.38
C GLY A 138 5.72 9.17 0.40
N PHE A 139 6.11 7.90 0.20
CA PHE A 139 5.30 6.93 -0.53
C PHE A 139 3.92 6.73 0.10
N TYR A 140 3.89 6.58 1.42
CA TYR A 140 2.64 6.35 2.15
C TYR A 140 1.69 7.55 2.00
N PHE A 141 2.23 8.77 2.10
CA PHE A 141 1.49 10.03 1.96
C PHE A 141 0.75 10.12 0.62
N VAL A 142 1.41 9.73 -0.47
CA VAL A 142 0.84 9.79 -1.82
C VAL A 142 -0.16 8.67 -2.07
N TRP A 143 0.17 7.43 -1.69
CA TRP A 143 -0.62 6.26 -2.08
C TRP A 143 -1.77 5.91 -1.13
N PHE A 144 -1.71 6.34 0.13
CA PHE A 144 -2.72 6.00 1.14
C PHE A 144 -3.41 7.23 1.77
N PRO A 145 -3.91 8.21 0.98
CA PRO A 145 -4.47 9.45 1.52
C PRO A 145 -5.82 9.27 2.25
N LYS A 146 -6.42 8.08 2.13
CA LYS A 146 -7.67 7.69 2.80
C LYS A 146 -7.45 6.87 4.06
N ASN A 147 -6.24 6.33 4.27
CA ASN A 147 -5.93 5.56 5.48
C ASN A 147 -6.01 6.45 6.72
N ARG A 148 -6.32 5.83 7.86
CA ARG A 148 -6.40 6.51 9.14
C ARG A 148 -5.34 5.98 10.07
N VAL A 149 -4.55 6.87 10.64
CA VAL A 149 -3.58 6.56 11.68
C VAL A 149 -4.26 6.70 13.04
N ARG A 150 -4.11 5.69 13.88
CA ARG A 150 -4.46 5.72 15.30
C ARG A 150 -3.36 6.48 16.02
N VAL A 151 -3.72 7.62 16.59
CA VAL A 151 -2.80 8.51 17.32
C VAL A 151 -3.27 8.60 18.77
N PHE A 152 -2.37 8.30 19.69
CA PHE A 152 -2.57 8.54 21.11
C PHE A 152 -2.30 10.00 21.43
N ILE A 153 -3.32 10.72 21.91
CA ILE A 153 -3.27 12.13 22.30
C ILE A 153 -3.98 12.29 23.64
N LEU A 154 -3.24 12.74 24.67
CA LEU A 154 -3.77 13.09 26.00
C LEU A 154 -4.76 12.03 26.55
N PHE A 155 -4.31 10.78 26.69
CA PHE A 155 -5.06 9.64 27.24
C PHE A 155 -6.17 9.07 26.36
N ARG A 156 -6.30 9.52 25.10
CA ARG A 156 -7.29 9.00 24.16
C ARG A 156 -6.67 8.64 22.82
N VAL A 157 -7.18 7.58 22.18
CA VAL A 157 -6.81 7.21 20.81
C VAL A 157 -7.77 7.88 19.82
N TRP A 158 -7.19 8.61 18.87
CA TRP A 158 -7.90 9.29 17.79
C TRP A 158 -7.56 8.63 16.46
N ARG A 159 -8.54 8.57 15.55
CA ARG A 159 -8.33 8.07 14.18
C ARG A 159 -8.26 9.27 13.23
N ILE A 160 -7.04 9.64 12.85
CA ILE A 160 -6.76 10.83 12.05
C ILE A 160 -6.33 10.40 10.65
N ARG A 161 -6.71 11.13 9.60
CA ARG A 161 -6.30 10.82 8.23
C ARG A 161 -4.78 10.87 8.12
N ALA A 162 -4.18 9.88 7.44
CA ALA A 162 -2.73 9.76 7.35
C ALA A 162 -2.01 11.02 6.82
N PRO A 163 -2.51 11.72 5.78
CA PRO A 163 -1.87 12.96 5.32
C PRO A 163 -1.77 14.05 6.39
N ILE A 164 -2.74 14.12 7.31
CA ILE A 164 -2.72 15.09 8.41
C ILE A 164 -1.63 14.72 9.41
N VAL A 165 -1.56 13.44 9.79
CA VAL A 165 -0.53 12.96 10.74
C VAL A 165 0.87 13.12 10.17
N LEU A 166 1.08 12.73 8.91
CA LEU A 166 2.36 12.87 8.24
C LEU A 166 2.70 14.35 7.96
N GLY A 167 1.70 15.19 7.67
CA GLY A 167 1.90 16.64 7.56
C GLY A 167 2.33 17.28 8.87
N ILE A 168 1.76 16.84 10.01
CA ILE A 168 2.21 17.25 11.34
C ILE A 168 3.65 16.78 11.57
N TYR A 169 4.00 15.53 11.26
CA TYR A 169 5.38 15.04 11.36
C TYR A 169 6.37 15.89 10.53
N VAL A 170 6.06 16.18 9.26
CA VAL A 170 6.93 17.01 8.42
C VAL A 170 7.06 18.42 8.99
N LEU A 171 5.95 19.04 9.40
CA LEU A 171 5.97 20.42 9.87
C LEU A 171 6.60 20.56 11.26
N TRP A 172 6.12 19.78 12.22
CA TRP A 172 6.47 19.90 13.63
C TRP A 172 7.81 19.26 13.97
N ASP A 173 8.11 18.09 13.44
CA ASP A 173 9.32 17.35 13.82
C ASP A 173 10.52 17.68 12.92
N ASN A 174 10.31 18.36 11.79
CA ASN A 174 11.37 18.63 10.82
C ASN A 174 11.48 20.10 10.40
N VAL A 175 10.42 20.70 9.87
CA VAL A 175 10.47 22.09 9.35
C VAL A 175 10.63 23.11 10.48
N LEU A 176 9.82 23.04 11.54
CA LEU A 176 9.91 24.00 12.66
C LEU A 176 11.27 23.94 13.37
N PRO A 177 11.80 22.77 13.74
CA PRO A 177 13.15 22.68 14.31
C PRO A 177 14.21 23.22 13.35
N LEU A 178 14.17 22.88 12.06
CA LEU A 178 15.12 23.42 11.07
C LEU A 178 15.12 24.97 11.02
N LEU A 179 13.95 25.60 11.17
CA LEU A 179 13.82 27.06 11.14
C LEU A 179 14.21 27.73 12.48
N ILE A 180 14.03 27.04 13.60
CA ILE A 180 14.24 27.58 14.95
C ILE A 180 15.68 27.32 15.43
N THR A 181 16.24 26.15 15.11
CA THR A 181 17.56 25.71 15.58
C THR A 181 18.59 25.87 14.47
N ALA A 182 19.52 26.83 14.62
CA ALA A 182 20.73 26.93 13.81
C ALA A 182 21.87 26.03 14.35
N SER A 183 21.54 24.95 15.07
CA SER A 183 22.47 24.05 15.77
C SER A 183 22.79 22.79 14.96
N SER A 184 23.74 21.97 15.46
CA SER A 184 24.18 20.70 14.86
C SER A 184 23.06 19.69 14.60
N ASP A 185 22.00 19.70 15.41
CA ASP A 185 20.80 18.86 15.22
C ASP A 185 19.96 19.32 14.01
N GLY A 186 20.10 20.60 13.63
CA GLY A 186 19.46 21.24 12.47
C GLY A 186 19.69 20.51 11.16
N VAL A 187 20.79 19.80 11.03
CA VAL A 187 21.15 19.16 9.76
C VAL A 187 20.49 17.80 9.56
N ALA A 188 20.18 17.07 10.65
CA ALA A 188 19.48 15.79 10.57
C ALA A 188 18.06 15.93 9.96
N TYR A 189 17.41 17.09 10.12
CA TYR A 189 16.12 17.39 9.49
C TYR A 189 16.20 17.42 7.95
N GLY A 190 17.35 17.80 7.38
CA GLY A 190 17.59 17.76 5.94
C GLY A 190 17.53 16.35 5.37
N ALA A 191 17.99 15.34 6.13
CA ALA A 191 17.87 13.94 5.75
C ALA A 191 16.41 13.49 5.67
N HIS A 192 15.60 13.83 6.67
CA HIS A 192 14.19 13.44 6.73
C HIS A 192 13.36 14.14 5.64
N LEU A 193 13.57 15.44 5.43
CA LEU A 193 12.90 16.19 4.36
C LEU A 193 13.31 15.67 2.98
N GLY A 194 14.61 15.46 2.76
CA GLY A 194 15.13 14.88 1.51
C GLY A 194 14.58 13.49 1.24
N GLY A 195 14.54 12.63 2.26
CA GLY A 195 13.91 11.31 2.20
C GLY A 195 12.42 11.41 1.86
N PHE A 196 11.65 12.18 2.64
CA PHE A 196 10.21 12.34 2.45
C PHE A 196 9.84 12.85 1.06
N PHE A 197 10.44 13.96 0.62
CA PHE A 197 10.16 14.50 -0.72
C PHE A 197 10.70 13.62 -1.84
N GLY A 198 11.86 12.97 -1.64
CA GLY A 198 12.36 11.94 -2.55
C GLY A 198 11.38 10.79 -2.70
N GLY A 199 10.77 10.34 -1.60
CA GLY A 199 9.71 9.34 -1.58
C GLY A 199 8.44 9.80 -2.26
N VAL A 200 7.98 11.04 -2.02
CA VAL A 200 6.82 11.63 -2.72
C VAL A 200 7.06 11.65 -4.22
N ILE A 201 8.21 12.14 -4.68
CA ILE A 201 8.58 12.17 -6.09
C ILE A 201 8.63 10.74 -6.63
N GLY A 202 9.29 9.81 -5.95
CA GLY A 202 9.35 8.41 -6.33
C GLY A 202 7.97 7.78 -6.48
N ALA A 203 7.06 8.03 -5.54
CA ALA A 203 5.69 7.55 -5.59
C ALA A 203 4.91 8.11 -6.79
N LEU A 204 5.07 9.39 -7.08
CA LEU A 204 4.45 10.04 -8.24
C LEU A 204 5.01 9.48 -9.55
N LEU A 205 6.33 9.32 -9.66
CA LEU A 205 6.98 8.74 -10.85
C LEU A 205 6.53 7.30 -11.08
N ILE A 206 6.49 6.48 -10.02
CA ILE A 206 6.03 5.08 -10.14
C ILE A 206 4.56 5.03 -10.52
N SER A 207 3.69 5.87 -9.93
CA SER A 207 2.29 5.95 -10.36
C SER A 207 2.17 6.35 -11.84
N PHE A 208 2.93 7.36 -12.26
CA PHE A 208 2.87 7.90 -13.61
C PHE A 208 3.41 6.93 -14.68
N PHE A 209 4.55 6.30 -14.44
CA PHE A 209 5.16 5.35 -15.38
C PHE A 209 4.55 3.95 -15.28
N GLY A 210 4.04 3.56 -14.11
CA GLY A 210 3.27 2.33 -13.93
C GLY A 210 1.99 2.34 -14.75
N GLU A 211 1.29 3.48 -14.81
CA GLU A 211 0.14 3.68 -15.69
C GLU A 211 0.53 3.73 -17.18
N ARG A 212 1.71 4.30 -17.53
CA ARG A 212 2.19 4.33 -18.93
C ARG A 212 2.62 2.97 -19.48
N LYS A 213 3.13 2.05 -18.66
CA LYS A 213 3.42 0.67 -19.08
C LYS A 213 2.17 -0.09 -19.56
N PHE A 214 0.98 0.38 -19.17
CA PHE A 214 -0.30 -0.11 -19.67
C PHE A 214 -0.87 0.72 -20.83
N GLN A 215 -0.34 1.92 -21.12
CA GLN A 215 -0.90 2.84 -22.13
C GLN A 215 -0.07 3.05 -23.40
N HIS A 216 1.20 2.62 -23.48
CA HIS A 216 2.02 2.79 -24.69
C HIS A 216 2.35 1.46 -25.38
N GLY A 217 1.32 0.79 -25.89
CA GLY A 217 1.44 0.05 -27.15
C GLY A 217 1.27 1.06 -28.30
N HIS A 218 2.19 1.09 -29.25
CA HIS A 218 2.23 2.06 -30.37
C HIS A 218 0.87 2.26 -31.06
N LEU A 219 0.27 3.45 -30.92
CA LEU A 219 -0.77 3.89 -31.86
C LEU A 219 -0.07 4.32 -33.15
N SER A 220 -0.36 3.63 -34.26
CA SER A 220 0.23 3.92 -35.57
C SER A 220 -0.27 5.27 -36.11
N GLU A 221 0.49 5.93 -36.99
CA GLU A 221 0.06 7.18 -37.64
C GLU A 221 -1.29 7.06 -38.39
N GLN A 222 -1.69 5.84 -38.77
CA GLN A 222 -3.01 5.57 -39.34
C GLN A 222 -4.14 5.85 -38.33
N ALA A 223 -3.96 5.52 -37.05
CA ALA A 223 -4.94 5.80 -35.99
C ALA A 223 -5.10 7.30 -35.72
N VAL A 224 -4.03 8.09 -35.91
CA VAL A 224 -4.08 9.55 -35.78
C VAL A 224 -4.81 10.21 -36.97
N ASN A 225 -4.72 9.63 -38.17
CA ASN A 225 -5.46 10.09 -39.34
C ASN A 225 -6.95 9.69 -39.30
N GLU A 226 -7.28 8.49 -38.81
CA GLU A 226 -8.68 8.07 -38.60
C GLU A 226 -9.42 8.94 -37.58
N LEU A 227 -8.73 9.41 -36.53
CA LEU A 227 -9.26 10.38 -35.57
C LEU A 227 -9.53 11.77 -36.15
N ARG A 228 -8.87 12.11 -37.27
CA ARG A 228 -9.03 13.39 -37.97
C ARG A 228 -10.18 13.37 -38.99
N GLU A 229 -10.42 12.21 -39.60
CA GLU A 229 -11.47 12.00 -40.61
C GLU A 229 -12.87 11.81 -39.98
N HIS A 230 -12.95 11.41 -38.71
CA HIS A 230 -14.23 11.13 -38.03
C HIS A 230 -14.36 11.83 -36.66
N PRO A 231 -14.80 13.12 -36.61
CA PRO A 231 -15.02 13.83 -35.36
C PRO A 231 -16.22 13.22 -34.61
N PRO A 232 -16.05 12.73 -33.35
CA PRO A 232 -17.10 12.00 -32.67
C PRO A 232 -18.04 12.95 -31.92
N GLN A 233 -19.08 13.43 -32.60
CA GLN A 233 -20.21 14.07 -31.91
C GLN A 233 -21.61 13.60 -32.36
N GLN A 234 -21.74 12.60 -33.24
CA GLN A 234 -23.08 12.16 -33.68
C GLN A 234 -23.37 10.65 -33.66
N LEU A 235 -22.44 9.79 -33.23
CA LEU A 235 -22.65 8.33 -33.20
C LEU A 235 -22.83 7.73 -31.79
N ALA A 236 -22.80 8.56 -30.73
CA ALA A 236 -22.79 8.10 -29.34
C ALA A 236 -24.17 7.78 -28.74
N ALA A 237 -25.26 7.89 -29.49
CA ALA A 237 -26.61 7.61 -28.99
C ALA A 237 -27.04 6.14 -29.14
N ASP A 238 -26.51 5.40 -30.12
CA ASP A 238 -27.09 4.09 -30.51
C ASP A 238 -26.21 2.86 -30.22
N ALA A 239 -24.95 3.02 -29.80
CA ALA A 239 -23.98 1.91 -29.75
C ALA A 239 -23.92 1.13 -28.41
N ALA A 240 -24.32 1.73 -27.28
CA ALA A 240 -24.16 1.10 -25.96
C ALA A 240 -24.85 -0.28 -25.79
N PRO A 241 -26.03 -0.57 -26.41
CA PRO A 241 -26.66 -1.88 -26.30
C PRO A 241 -25.95 -2.98 -27.11
N ALA A 242 -25.21 -2.62 -28.18
CA ALA A 242 -24.59 -3.59 -29.07
C ALA A 242 -23.28 -4.15 -28.49
N THR A 243 -22.45 -3.30 -27.87
CA THR A 243 -21.15 -3.71 -27.31
C THR A 243 -21.31 -4.53 -26.02
N ALA A 244 -22.30 -4.20 -25.18
CA ALA A 244 -22.61 -4.95 -23.97
C ALA A 244 -23.09 -6.38 -24.29
N LYS A 245 -23.98 -6.53 -25.29
CA LYS A 245 -24.43 -7.84 -25.77
C LYS A 245 -23.30 -8.67 -26.37
N SER A 246 -22.35 -8.05 -27.07
CA SER A 246 -21.17 -8.76 -27.58
C SER A 246 -20.26 -9.29 -26.47
N VAL A 247 -20.07 -8.54 -25.37
CA VAL A 247 -19.33 -9.02 -24.20
C VAL A 247 -20.01 -10.24 -23.58
N SER A 248 -21.32 -10.19 -23.37
CA SER A 248 -22.08 -11.32 -22.83
C SER A 248 -22.09 -12.53 -23.76
N ALA A 249 -22.24 -12.33 -25.08
CA ALA A 249 -22.18 -13.42 -26.05
C ALA A 249 -20.80 -14.09 -26.11
N LEU A 250 -19.73 -13.31 -25.91
CA LEU A 250 -18.37 -13.86 -25.82
C LEU A 250 -18.14 -14.59 -24.50
N ALA A 251 -18.78 -14.19 -23.39
CA ALA A 251 -18.53 -14.83 -22.10
C ALA A 251 -18.79 -16.34 -22.14
N SER A 252 -19.84 -16.76 -22.85
CA SER A 252 -20.24 -18.18 -22.98
C SER A 252 -19.35 -19.01 -23.90
N SER A 253 -18.52 -18.39 -24.73
CA SER A 253 -17.70 -19.08 -25.73
C SER A 253 -16.20 -18.86 -25.57
N ASN A 254 -15.81 -17.71 -25.02
CA ASN A 254 -14.44 -17.31 -24.72
C ASN A 254 -14.44 -16.28 -23.56
N PRO A 255 -14.44 -16.75 -22.31
CA PRO A 255 -14.50 -15.89 -21.13
C PRO A 255 -13.35 -14.87 -21.04
N GLU A 256 -12.13 -15.26 -21.42
CA GLU A 256 -10.97 -14.36 -21.44
C GLU A 256 -11.16 -13.22 -22.45
N ALA A 257 -11.65 -13.54 -23.66
CA ALA A 257 -11.93 -12.53 -24.68
C ALA A 257 -13.07 -11.58 -24.27
N ALA A 258 -14.08 -12.09 -23.55
CA ALA A 258 -15.15 -11.28 -23.01
C ALA A 258 -14.63 -10.26 -21.99
N MET A 259 -13.72 -10.69 -21.11
CA MET A 259 -13.10 -9.80 -20.13
C MET A 259 -12.20 -8.76 -20.80
N LEU A 260 -11.39 -9.16 -21.78
CA LEU A 260 -10.56 -8.23 -22.56
C LEU A 260 -11.42 -7.18 -23.28
N LEU A 261 -12.52 -7.60 -23.91
CA LEU A 261 -13.47 -6.68 -24.55
C LEU A 261 -14.09 -5.73 -23.53
N TYR A 262 -14.53 -6.24 -22.38
CA TYR A 262 -15.04 -5.41 -21.28
C TYR A 262 -13.99 -4.39 -20.78
N GLU A 263 -12.72 -4.79 -20.70
CA GLU A 263 -11.62 -3.90 -20.33
C GLU A 263 -11.27 -2.89 -21.43
N THR A 264 -11.60 -3.16 -22.69
CA THR A 264 -11.44 -2.14 -23.75
C THR A 264 -12.50 -1.03 -23.66
N LEU A 265 -13.62 -1.26 -22.97
CA LEU A 265 -14.65 -0.25 -22.79
C LEU A 265 -14.12 0.93 -21.97
N SER A 266 -14.46 2.14 -22.38
CA SER A 266 -14.16 3.35 -21.62
C SER A 266 -14.87 3.35 -20.26
N PRO A 267 -14.40 4.12 -19.26
CA PRO A 267 -15.05 4.19 -17.96
C PRO A 267 -16.54 4.59 -18.01
N SER A 268 -16.91 5.46 -18.96
CA SER A 268 -18.30 5.89 -19.16
C SER A 268 -19.15 4.82 -19.82
N GLU A 269 -18.59 3.96 -20.67
CA GLU A 269 -19.28 2.80 -21.26
C GLU A 269 -19.46 1.67 -20.24
N ARG A 270 -18.43 1.35 -19.45
CA ARG A 270 -18.54 0.33 -18.39
C ARG A 270 -19.60 0.67 -17.34
N GLN A 271 -19.81 1.96 -17.07
CA GLN A 271 -20.86 2.39 -16.14
C GLN A 271 -22.29 2.20 -16.71
N ARG A 272 -22.42 2.09 -18.03
CA ARG A 272 -23.71 1.91 -18.71
C ARG A 272 -24.06 0.43 -18.94
N VAL A 273 -23.15 -0.50 -18.67
CA VAL A 273 -23.43 -1.94 -18.78
C VAL A 273 -24.42 -2.33 -17.65
N PRO A 274 -25.59 -2.90 -17.98
CA PRO A 274 -26.58 -3.31 -16.99
C PRO A 274 -26.01 -4.32 -15.99
N ALA A 275 -26.39 -4.20 -14.72
CA ALA A 275 -25.93 -5.09 -13.67
C ALA A 275 -26.34 -6.55 -13.90
N GLU A 276 -27.51 -6.79 -14.49
CA GLU A 276 -27.98 -8.13 -14.84
C GLU A 276 -27.04 -8.81 -15.82
N LEU A 277 -26.56 -8.07 -16.82
CA LEU A 277 -25.62 -8.59 -17.80
C LEU A 277 -24.25 -8.87 -17.20
N LEU A 278 -23.81 -8.02 -16.26
CA LEU A 278 -22.58 -8.22 -15.51
C LEU A 278 -22.66 -9.45 -14.58
N ASP A 279 -23.83 -9.71 -14.00
CA ASP A 279 -24.12 -10.91 -13.19
C ASP A 279 -24.02 -12.17 -14.07
N ASP A 280 -24.65 -12.16 -15.25
CA ASP A 280 -24.60 -13.28 -16.21
C ASP A 280 -23.15 -13.56 -16.68
N ILE A 281 -22.37 -12.52 -16.99
CA ILE A 281 -20.96 -12.68 -17.38
C ILE A 281 -20.12 -13.22 -16.22
N ALA A 282 -20.36 -12.74 -15.00
CA ALA A 282 -19.64 -13.19 -13.82
C ALA A 282 -19.92 -14.66 -13.51
N ASP A 283 -21.17 -15.11 -13.62
CA ASP A 283 -21.57 -16.51 -13.46
C ASP A 283 -20.89 -17.41 -14.50
N GLU A 284 -20.86 -16.97 -15.77
CA GLU A 284 -20.22 -17.72 -16.85
C GLU A 284 -18.69 -17.84 -16.63
N LEU A 285 -18.02 -16.75 -16.25
CA LEU A 285 -16.60 -16.75 -15.88
C LEU A 285 -16.31 -17.67 -14.71
N ALA A 286 -17.12 -17.60 -13.65
CA ALA A 286 -16.96 -18.44 -12.47
C ALA A 286 -17.12 -19.93 -12.80
N SER A 287 -18.04 -20.28 -13.71
CA SER A 287 -18.26 -21.66 -14.14
C SER A 287 -17.08 -22.26 -14.93
N HIS A 288 -16.27 -21.41 -15.57
CA HIS A 288 -15.07 -21.78 -16.32
C HIS A 288 -13.77 -21.74 -15.49
N GLY A 289 -13.86 -21.42 -14.19
CA GLY A 289 -12.70 -21.35 -13.29
C GLY A 289 -12.01 -19.98 -13.24
N GLU A 290 -12.53 -18.98 -13.96
CA GLU A 290 -12.01 -17.60 -13.99
C GLU A 290 -12.47 -16.79 -12.78
N HIS A 291 -12.18 -17.30 -11.59
CA HIS A 291 -12.76 -16.81 -10.33
C HIS A 291 -12.34 -15.36 -9.98
N GLU A 292 -11.13 -14.91 -10.36
CA GLU A 292 -10.66 -13.55 -10.09
C GLU A 292 -11.37 -12.52 -10.99
N ALA A 293 -11.55 -12.83 -12.27
CA ALA A 293 -12.28 -11.98 -13.21
C ALA A 293 -13.78 -11.91 -12.85
N ALA A 294 -14.39 -13.06 -12.53
CA ALA A 294 -15.76 -13.13 -12.04
C ALA A 294 -15.96 -12.27 -10.78
N GLN A 295 -15.02 -12.33 -9.84
CA GLN A 295 -15.07 -11.54 -8.61
C GLN A 295 -15.12 -10.03 -8.91
N ALA A 296 -14.29 -9.54 -9.83
CA ALA A 296 -14.26 -8.12 -10.19
C ALA A 296 -15.62 -7.62 -10.72
N LEU A 297 -16.31 -8.46 -11.50
CA LEU A 297 -17.65 -8.17 -12.00
C LEU A 297 -18.71 -8.26 -10.90
N TYR A 298 -18.67 -9.26 -10.02
CA TYR A 298 -19.59 -9.34 -8.88
C TYR A 298 -19.50 -8.11 -7.96
N HIS A 299 -18.29 -7.56 -7.71
CA HIS A 299 -18.16 -6.31 -6.95
C HIS A 299 -18.88 -5.16 -7.63
N ARG A 300 -18.88 -5.14 -8.98
CA ARG A 300 -19.57 -4.12 -9.76
C ARG A 300 -21.09 -4.30 -9.70
N VAL A 301 -21.59 -5.53 -9.81
CA VAL A 301 -23.02 -5.86 -9.67
C VAL A 301 -23.53 -5.43 -8.29
N ALA A 302 -22.83 -5.82 -7.22
CA ALA A 302 -23.17 -5.47 -5.85
C ALA A 302 -23.14 -3.94 -5.60
N ALA A 303 -22.23 -3.22 -6.26
CA ALA A 303 -22.14 -1.76 -6.17
C ALA A 303 -23.23 -1.03 -6.98
N GLN A 304 -23.64 -1.56 -8.13
CA GLN A 304 -24.67 -0.97 -8.98
C GLN A 304 -26.08 -1.18 -8.42
N GLN A 305 -26.35 -2.36 -7.85
CA GLN A 305 -27.65 -2.71 -7.30
C GLN A 305 -27.57 -3.20 -5.85
N PRO A 306 -27.19 -2.32 -4.91
CA PRO A 306 -27.10 -2.69 -3.51
C PRO A 306 -28.48 -3.09 -2.99
N GLY A 307 -28.62 -4.35 -2.56
CA GLY A 307 -29.86 -4.89 -2.00
C GLY A 307 -30.84 -5.51 -2.99
N SER A 308 -30.57 -5.48 -4.30
CA SER A 308 -31.32 -6.32 -5.25
C SER A 308 -30.96 -7.79 -5.05
N GLN A 309 -31.80 -8.70 -5.52
CA GLN A 309 -31.49 -10.13 -5.47
C GLN A 309 -30.16 -10.44 -6.19
N ALA A 310 -29.89 -9.80 -7.34
CA ALA A 310 -28.63 -9.93 -8.07
C ALA A 310 -27.43 -9.39 -7.25
N GLY A 311 -27.56 -8.20 -6.66
CA GLY A 311 -26.51 -7.64 -5.80
C GLY A 311 -26.19 -8.50 -4.58
N VAL A 312 -27.22 -9.08 -3.95
CA VAL A 312 -27.06 -10.00 -2.80
C VAL A 312 -26.43 -11.33 -3.23
N ARG A 313 -26.81 -11.88 -4.39
CA ARG A 313 -26.14 -13.08 -4.97
C ARG A 313 -24.67 -12.81 -5.28
N ALA A 314 -24.36 -11.68 -5.90
CA ALA A 314 -22.98 -11.28 -6.19
C ALA A 314 -22.14 -11.17 -4.91
N MET A 315 -22.70 -10.59 -3.84
CA MET A 315 -22.04 -10.58 -2.52
C MET A 315 -21.80 -11.99 -1.96
N LEU A 316 -22.74 -12.92 -2.16
CA LEU A 316 -22.61 -14.30 -1.71
C LEU A 316 -21.48 -15.01 -2.46
N ALA A 317 -21.41 -14.83 -3.79
CA ALA A 317 -20.35 -15.35 -4.65
C ALA A 317 -18.96 -14.82 -4.24
N ILE A 318 -18.84 -13.51 -3.95
CA ILE A 318 -17.60 -12.92 -3.43
C ILE A 318 -17.21 -13.55 -2.08
N GLY A 319 -18.20 -13.81 -1.20
CA GLY A 319 -17.99 -14.49 0.07
C GLY A 319 -17.40 -15.89 -0.11
N HIS A 320 -17.98 -16.70 -1.00
CA HIS A 320 -17.48 -18.04 -1.33
C HIS A 320 -16.07 -18.00 -1.91
N TYR A 321 -15.80 -17.08 -2.84
CA TYR A 321 -14.47 -16.89 -3.38
C TYR A 321 -13.42 -16.66 -2.26
N PHE A 322 -13.68 -15.72 -1.34
CA PHE A 322 -12.75 -15.46 -0.23
C PHE A 322 -12.59 -16.65 0.71
N ARG A 323 -13.62 -17.45 0.92
CA ARG A 323 -13.52 -18.69 1.72
C ARG A 323 -12.57 -19.67 1.03
N ASP A 324 -12.74 -19.87 -0.27
CA ASP A 324 -12.05 -20.91 -1.03
C ASP A 324 -10.55 -20.60 -1.18
N ILE A 325 -10.17 -19.32 -1.26
CA ILE A 325 -8.75 -18.88 -1.26
C ILE A 325 -8.13 -18.71 0.13
N GLY A 326 -8.80 -19.14 1.20
CA GLY A 326 -8.24 -19.14 2.56
C GLY A 326 -8.30 -17.80 3.31
N HIS A 327 -9.27 -16.94 2.98
CA HIS A 327 -9.53 -15.67 3.67
C HIS A 327 -10.90 -15.68 4.41
N PRO A 328 -11.06 -16.54 5.43
CA PRO A 328 -12.37 -16.77 6.09
C PRO A 328 -12.94 -15.52 6.78
N ALA A 329 -12.09 -14.64 7.31
CA ALA A 329 -12.54 -13.39 7.92
C ALA A 329 -13.19 -12.42 6.91
N ARG A 330 -12.69 -12.39 5.67
CA ARG A 330 -13.29 -11.59 4.58
C ARG A 330 -14.59 -12.23 4.12
N ALA A 331 -14.60 -13.54 3.91
CA ALA A 331 -15.81 -14.29 3.57
C ALA A 331 -16.94 -14.02 4.59
N TYR A 332 -16.61 -14.09 5.89
CA TYR A 332 -17.55 -13.81 6.97
C TYR A 332 -18.18 -12.41 6.89
N GLN A 333 -17.42 -11.38 6.50
CA GLN A 333 -17.95 -10.02 6.36
C GLN A 333 -19.05 -9.93 5.29
N TYR A 334 -18.89 -10.61 4.16
CA TYR A 334 -19.89 -10.67 3.10
C TYR A 334 -21.13 -11.44 3.56
N TYR A 335 -20.96 -12.61 4.17
CA TYR A 335 -22.08 -13.40 4.69
C TYR A 335 -22.87 -12.66 5.77
N TYR A 336 -22.17 -11.99 6.69
CA TYR A 336 -22.78 -11.18 7.73
C TYR A 336 -23.57 -10.00 7.14
N ALA A 337 -23.00 -9.32 6.12
CA ALA A 337 -23.68 -8.21 5.45
C ALA A 337 -24.98 -8.66 4.77
N ILE A 338 -24.97 -9.83 4.11
CA ILE A 338 -26.16 -10.44 3.49
C ILE A 338 -27.22 -10.76 4.56
N ALA A 339 -26.83 -11.48 5.61
CA ALA A 339 -27.74 -11.90 6.69
C ALA A 339 -28.34 -10.72 7.46
N LYS A 340 -27.62 -9.59 7.54
CA LYS A 340 -28.10 -8.36 8.16
C LYS A 340 -29.05 -7.58 7.25
N HIS A 341 -28.83 -7.61 5.94
CA HIS A 341 -29.60 -6.79 4.98
C HIS A 341 -31.00 -7.34 4.75
N ASP A 342 -31.14 -8.65 4.51
CA ASP A 342 -32.45 -9.32 4.39
C ASP A 342 -32.46 -10.64 5.16
N PRO A 343 -32.75 -10.60 6.48
CA PRO A 343 -32.63 -11.76 7.36
C PRO A 343 -33.52 -12.94 7.01
N ARG A 344 -34.61 -12.73 6.24
CA ARG A 344 -35.58 -13.78 5.91
C ARG A 344 -35.41 -14.35 4.50
N SER A 345 -34.47 -13.82 3.71
CA SER A 345 -34.22 -14.33 2.36
C SER A 345 -33.57 -15.71 2.36
N PRO A 346 -33.82 -16.54 1.33
CA PRO A 346 -33.09 -17.79 1.12
C PRO A 346 -31.56 -17.59 1.04
N LEU A 347 -31.11 -16.46 0.47
CA LEU A 347 -29.68 -16.12 0.37
C LEU A 347 -29.06 -15.81 1.73
N ALA A 348 -29.81 -15.18 2.65
CA ALA A 348 -29.38 -14.99 4.03
C ALA A 348 -29.28 -16.31 4.79
N GLU A 349 -30.12 -17.30 4.49
CA GLU A 349 -29.97 -18.63 5.07
C GLU A 349 -28.71 -19.34 4.58
N GLN A 350 -28.41 -19.25 3.28
CA GLN A 350 -27.15 -19.76 2.73
C GLN A 350 -25.92 -19.08 3.36
N ALA A 351 -25.98 -17.74 3.51
CA ALA A 351 -24.93 -16.99 4.18
C ALA A 351 -24.76 -17.40 5.65
N ARG A 352 -25.85 -17.65 6.39
CA ARG A 352 -25.81 -18.16 7.76
C ARG A 352 -25.17 -19.53 7.85
N GLN A 353 -25.53 -20.46 6.98
CA GLN A 353 -24.91 -21.78 6.91
C GLN A 353 -23.41 -21.67 6.61
N ALA A 354 -23.02 -20.85 5.64
CA ALA A 354 -21.62 -20.64 5.30
C ALA A 354 -20.81 -20.05 6.48
N MET A 355 -21.40 -19.18 7.30
CA MET A 355 -20.77 -18.69 8.53
C MET A 355 -20.60 -19.80 9.58
N LEU A 356 -21.61 -20.66 9.78
CA LEU A 356 -21.52 -21.81 10.69
C LEU A 356 -20.43 -22.79 10.26
N ASP A 357 -20.32 -23.07 8.96
CA ASP A 357 -19.27 -23.92 8.40
C ASP A 357 -17.86 -23.36 8.66
N LEU A 358 -17.69 -22.05 8.49
CA LEU A 358 -16.44 -21.34 8.80
C LEU A 358 -16.08 -21.47 10.28
N GLU A 359 -17.04 -21.31 11.18
CA GLU A 359 -16.83 -21.47 12.62
C GLU A 359 -16.48 -22.91 13.01
N HIS A 360 -17.16 -23.90 12.43
CA HIS A 360 -16.87 -25.31 12.67
C HIS A 360 -15.47 -25.70 12.16
N HIS A 361 -15.09 -25.22 10.97
CA HIS A 361 -13.75 -25.44 10.42
C HIS A 361 -12.67 -24.81 11.32
N HIS A 362 -12.89 -23.59 11.81
CA HIS A 362 -11.98 -22.92 12.73
C HIS A 362 -11.82 -23.67 14.06
N ARG A 363 -12.91 -24.17 14.64
CA ARG A 363 -12.85 -24.98 15.87
C ARG A 363 -12.11 -26.31 15.67
N ARG A 364 -12.33 -27.02 14.56
CA ARG A 364 -11.64 -28.29 14.26
C ARG A 364 -10.14 -28.11 14.03
N THR A 365 -9.76 -27.05 13.32
CA THR A 365 -8.34 -26.73 13.06
C THR A 365 -7.60 -26.32 14.33
N ASN A 366 -8.26 -25.60 15.23
CA ASN A 366 -7.68 -25.26 16.54
C ASN A 366 -7.64 -26.45 17.51
N ALA A 367 -8.65 -27.33 17.50
CA ALA A 367 -8.67 -28.53 18.34
C ALA A 367 -7.57 -29.55 17.98
N ARG A 368 -7.13 -29.60 16.71
CA ARG A 368 -5.97 -30.40 16.26
C ARG A 368 -4.61 -29.78 16.58
N ARG A 369 -4.59 -28.53 17.06
CA ARG A 369 -3.37 -27.78 17.44
C ARG A 369 -3.22 -27.61 18.96
N ALA A 370 -4.16 -28.13 19.74
CA ALA A 370 -4.01 -28.21 21.19
C ALA A 370 -3.07 -29.39 21.52
N PRO A 371 -2.04 -29.18 22.35
CA PRO A 371 -1.03 -30.20 22.68
C PRO A 371 -1.59 -31.40 23.43
#